data_AF-A0A397W7I7-F1
#
_entry.id   AF-A0A397W7I7-F1
#
_cell.length_a   1.000
_cell.length_b   1.000
_cell.length_c   1.000
_cell.angle_alpha   90.00
_cell.angle_beta   90.00
_cell.angle_gamma   90.00
#
_symmetry.space_group_name_H-M   'P 1'
#
loop_
_entity.id
_entity.type
_entity.pdbx_description
1 polymer ?
#
loop_
_entity_poly.entity_id
_entity_poly.type
_entity_poly.pdbx_seq_one_letter_code
_entity_poly.pdbx_strand_id
1 'polypeptide(L)'
;MTQEKTKAYVRTCLGVPLLVVSFLCPCLLIYMNYTADEIGSIPFTCPSDYPYKVAAIRTACIIRSANIICMWSFILLAVLWITVDLYWDEDEGDDEEAIKNIQEELSRDNKA
;
A
#
# COMPACT_ATOMS: atom_id res chain seq x y z
N MET A 1 17.61 1.12 -25.00
CA MET A 1 17.77 -0.04 -24.08
C MET A 1 17.30 0.26 -22.66
N THR A 2 17.05 1.53 -22.30
CA THR A 2 16.59 2.01 -20.99
C THR A 2 15.07 1.93 -20.80
N GLN A 3 14.29 2.33 -21.80
CA GLN A 3 12.81 2.35 -21.81
C GLN A 3 12.12 1.02 -21.41
N GLU A 4 12.57 -0.14 -21.93
CA GLU A 4 11.97 -1.44 -21.57
C GLU A 4 12.25 -1.87 -20.14
N LYS A 5 13.40 -1.47 -19.58
CA LYS A 5 13.75 -1.78 -18.19
C LYS A 5 12.92 -0.96 -17.21
N THR A 6 12.62 0.29 -17.55
CA THR A 6 11.73 1.16 -16.76
C THR A 6 10.32 0.58 -16.70
N LYS A 7 9.71 0.21 -17.84
CA LYS A 7 8.38 -0.41 -17.85
C LYS A 7 8.31 -1.75 -17.11
N ALA A 8 9.35 -2.59 -17.21
CA ALA A 8 9.43 -3.84 -16.47
C ALA A 8 9.61 -3.61 -14.96
N TYR A 9 10.39 -2.61 -14.58
CA TYR A 9 10.58 -2.19 -13.19
C TYR A 9 9.28 -1.61 -12.60
N VAL A 10 8.63 -0.67 -13.27
CA VAL A 10 7.33 -0.10 -12.86
C VAL A 10 6.27 -1.18 -12.73
N ARG A 11 6.16 -2.10 -13.70
CA ARG A 11 5.23 -3.24 -13.61
C ARG A 11 5.52 -4.15 -12.42
N THR A 12 6.79 -4.30 -12.03
CA THR A 12 7.21 -5.11 -10.88
C THR A 12 6.96 -4.37 -9.56
N CYS A 13 7.29 -3.08 -9.48
CA CYS A 13 7.08 -2.22 -8.31
C CYS A 13 5.60 -1.91 -8.06
N LEU A 14 4.78 -1.82 -9.10
CA LEU A 14 3.34 -1.53 -8.98
C LEU A 14 2.53 -2.82 -8.85
N GLY A 15 2.87 -3.85 -9.63
CA GLY A 15 2.13 -5.12 -9.67
C GLY A 15 2.26 -5.94 -8.39
N VAL A 16 3.45 -5.97 -7.77
CA VAL A 16 3.66 -6.76 -6.54
C VAL A 16 2.86 -6.19 -5.36
N PRO A 17 2.90 -4.88 -5.04
CA PRO A 17 2.07 -4.30 -3.99
C PRO A 17 0.57 -4.42 -4.26
N LEU A 18 0.12 -4.27 -5.51
CA LEU A 18 -1.30 -4.42 -5.86
C LEU A 18 -1.81 -5.85 -5.66
N LEU A 19 -1.02 -6.86 -6.06
CA LEU A 19 -1.34 -8.27 -5.83
C LEU A 19 -1.32 -8.61 -4.34
N VAL A 20 -0.33 -8.09 -3.61
CA VAL A 20 -0.22 -8.24 -2.16
C VAL A 20 -1.42 -7.61 -1.46
N VAL A 21 -1.83 -6.39 -1.80
CA VAL A 21 -3.01 -5.73 -1.23
C VAL A 21 -4.29 -6.48 -1.59
N SER A 22 -4.45 -6.91 -2.85
CA SER A 22 -5.65 -7.64 -3.29
C SER A 22 -5.84 -8.98 -2.57
N PHE A 23 -4.75 -9.69 -2.26
CA PHE A 23 -4.83 -10.99 -1.60
C PHE A 23 -4.80 -10.88 -0.08
N LEU A 24 -4.02 -9.95 0.49
CA LEU A 24 -3.93 -9.75 1.93
C LEU A 24 -5.15 -9.03 2.51
N CYS A 25 -5.76 -8.09 1.81
CA CYS A 25 -6.93 -7.35 2.30
C CYS A 25 -8.09 -8.27 2.73
N PRO A 26 -8.56 -9.24 1.92
CA PRO A 26 -9.60 -10.17 2.36
C PRO A 26 -9.16 -11.07 3.51
N CYS A 27 -7.90 -11.55 3.54
CA CYS A 27 -7.38 -12.32 4.67
C CYS A 27 -7.39 -11.52 5.98
N LEU A 28 -7.08 -10.22 5.92
CA LEU A 28 -7.07 -9.33 7.09
C LEU A 28 -8.48 -9.05 7.61
N LEU A 29 -9.46 -8.87 6.72
CA LEU A 29 -10.86 -8.72 7.11
C LEU A 29 -11.42 -9.99 7.76
N ILE A 30 -11.10 -11.16 7.20
CA ILE A 30 -11.45 -12.46 7.77
C ILE A 30 -10.79 -12.61 9.14
N TYR A 31 -9.48 -12.37 9.23
CA TYR A 31 -8.74 -12.44 10.48
C TYR A 31 -9.35 -11.52 11.55
N MET A 32 -9.67 -10.28 11.20
CA MET A 32 -10.29 -9.32 12.11
C MET A 32 -11.67 -9.78 12.59
N ASN A 33 -12.47 -10.40 11.71
CA ASN A 33 -13.79 -10.91 12.06
C ASN A 33 -13.70 -12.13 13.01
N TYR A 34 -12.85 -13.11 12.70
CA TYR A 34 -12.65 -14.27 13.55
C TYR A 34 -12.05 -13.93 14.89
N THR A 35 -11.08 -13.01 14.89
CA THR A 35 -10.48 -12.60 16.15
C THR A 35 -11.40 -11.67 16.92
N ALA A 36 -12.35 -10.93 16.31
CA ALA A 36 -13.24 -9.96 16.99
C ALA A 36 -13.74 -10.43 18.37
N ASP A 37 -14.17 -11.70 18.45
CA ASP A 37 -14.72 -12.30 19.66
C ASP A 37 -13.75 -13.23 20.44
N GLU A 38 -12.49 -13.38 20.03
CA GLU A 38 -11.53 -14.29 20.70
C GLU A 38 -11.30 -13.97 22.18
N ILE A 39 -11.40 -12.70 22.55
CA ILE A 39 -11.13 -12.22 23.92
C ILE A 39 -12.45 -11.93 24.67
N GLY A 40 -13.61 -12.20 24.06
CA GLY A 40 -14.92 -11.88 24.61
C GLY A 40 -15.24 -10.38 24.55
N SER A 41 -16.07 -9.87 25.47
CA SER A 41 -16.58 -8.49 25.47
C SER A 41 -15.57 -7.41 25.89
N ILE A 42 -14.28 -7.63 25.63
CA ILE A 42 -13.24 -6.66 25.96
C ILE A 42 -13.17 -5.59 24.87
N PRO A 43 -13.29 -4.30 25.22
CA PRO A 43 -13.21 -3.23 24.25
C PRO A 43 -11.81 -3.16 23.61
N PHE A 44 -11.80 -2.82 22.31
CA PHE A 44 -10.59 -2.81 21.47
C PHE A 44 -9.45 -1.90 21.99
N THR A 45 -9.80 -0.84 22.70
CA THR A 45 -8.85 0.14 23.25
C THR A 45 -8.14 -0.33 24.53
N CYS A 46 -8.47 -1.52 25.03
CA CYS A 46 -7.87 -2.14 26.22
C CYS A 46 -7.74 -1.18 27.42
N PRO A 47 -8.85 -0.57 27.88
CA PRO A 47 -8.82 0.48 28.87
C PRO A 47 -8.51 -0.09 30.25
N SER A 48 -7.79 0.68 31.07
CA SER A 48 -7.26 0.20 32.36
C SER A 48 -8.33 -0.07 33.43
N ASP A 49 -9.51 0.51 33.26
CA ASP A 49 -10.68 0.40 34.14
C ASP A 49 -11.59 -0.79 33.81
N TYR A 50 -11.29 -1.56 32.74
CA TYR A 50 -12.03 -2.77 32.41
C TYR A 50 -11.73 -3.89 33.43
N PRO A 51 -12.75 -4.65 33.90
CA PRO A 51 -12.57 -5.72 34.89
C PRO A 51 -11.95 -6.98 34.28
N TYR A 52 -10.66 -6.93 33.97
CA TYR A 52 -9.89 -8.08 33.49
C TYR A 52 -9.84 -9.19 34.55
N LYS A 53 -10.25 -10.41 34.18
CA LYS A 53 -10.24 -11.55 35.11
C LYS A 53 -8.81 -11.93 35.57
N VAL A 54 -7.84 -11.79 34.67
CA VAL A 54 -6.41 -12.03 34.95
C VAL A 54 -5.54 -11.06 34.13
N ALA A 55 -4.33 -10.77 34.62
CA ALA A 55 -3.38 -9.88 33.93
C ALA A 55 -2.99 -10.37 32.51
N ALA A 56 -3.00 -11.69 32.30
CA ALA A 56 -2.75 -12.28 30.98
C ALA A 56 -3.77 -11.83 29.93
N ILE A 57 -5.04 -11.65 30.31
CA ILE A 57 -6.10 -11.20 29.39
C ILE A 57 -5.88 -9.74 28.96
N ARG A 58 -5.44 -8.88 29.88
CA ARG A 58 -5.08 -7.50 29.55
C ARG A 58 -3.92 -7.45 28.56
N THR A 59 -2.91 -8.30 28.78
CA THR A 59 -1.75 -8.41 27.89
C THR A 59 -2.16 -8.91 26.50
N ALA A 60 -3.02 -9.94 26.43
CA ALA A 60 -3.56 -10.43 25.17
C ALA A 60 -4.36 -9.36 24.42
N CYS A 61 -5.14 -8.53 25.13
CA CYS A 61 -5.83 -7.39 24.54
C CYS A 61 -4.86 -6.40 23.89
N ILE A 62 -3.78 -6.03 24.58
CA ILE A 62 -2.78 -5.08 24.07
C ILE A 62 -2.05 -5.64 22.85
N ILE A 63 -1.69 -6.93 22.87
CA ILE A 63 -1.05 -7.59 21.71
C ILE A 63 -1.97 -7.59 20.50
N ARG A 64 -3.25 -7.88 20.70
CA ARG A 64 -4.27 -7.83 19.66
C ARG A 64 -4.41 -6.44 19.04
N SER A 65 -4.53 -5.40 19.86
CA SER A 65 -4.69 -4.04 19.37
C SER A 65 -3.43 -3.57 18.62
N ALA A 66 -2.24 -3.89 19.12
CA ALA A 66 -0.98 -3.64 18.43
C ALA A 66 -0.92 -4.37 17.07
N ASN A 67 -1.32 -5.64 17.01
CA ASN A 67 -1.33 -6.41 15.76
C ASN A 67 -2.25 -5.78 14.71
N ILE A 68 -3.46 -5.36 15.11
CA ILE A 68 -4.39 -4.66 14.23
C ILE A 68 -3.79 -3.33 13.75
N ILE A 69 -3.21 -2.52 14.63
CA ILE A 69 -2.54 -1.27 14.24
C ILE A 69 -1.42 -1.53 13.22
N CYS A 70 -0.58 -2.54 13.45
CA CYS A 70 0.50 -2.90 12.52
C CYS A 70 -0.05 -3.32 11.15
N MET A 71 -1.10 -4.13 11.12
CA MET A 71 -1.74 -4.58 9.88
C MET A 71 -2.32 -3.41 9.07
N TRP A 72 -3.07 -2.51 9.71
CA TRP A 72 -3.63 -1.33 9.05
C TRP A 72 -2.56 -0.34 8.62
N SER A 73 -1.51 -0.14 9.42
CA SER A 73 -0.39 0.73 9.08
C SER A 73 0.34 0.22 7.83
N PHE A 74 0.56 -1.09 7.72
CA PHE A 74 1.16 -1.69 6.53
C PHE A 74 0.33 -1.44 5.27
N ILE A 75 -1.00 -1.61 5.34
CA ILE A 75 -1.89 -1.30 4.21
C ILE A 75 -1.78 0.18 3.82
N LEU A 76 -1.85 1.09 4.79
CA LEU A 76 -1.77 2.53 4.52
C LEU A 76 -0.45 2.91 3.85
N LEU A 77 0.67 2.37 4.33
CA LEU A 77 1.97 2.59 3.72
C LEU A 77 2.07 2.00 2.31
N ALA A 78 1.50 0.81 2.08
CA ALA A 78 1.46 0.20 0.75
C ALA A 78 0.63 1.02 -0.24
N VAL A 79 -0.53 1.54 0.19
CA VAL A 79 -1.36 2.43 -0.63
C VAL A 79 -0.62 3.74 -0.93
N LEU A 80 0.00 4.36 0.07
CA LEU A 80 0.80 5.58 -0.13
C LEU A 80 1.95 5.35 -1.11
N TRP A 81 2.64 4.23 -0.99
CA TRP A 81 3.70 3.84 -1.91
C TRP A 81 3.18 3.74 -3.35
N ILE A 82 2.08 3.00 -3.56
CA ILE A 82 1.43 2.88 -4.88
C ILE A 82 1.03 4.25 -5.42
N THR A 83 0.46 5.14 -4.59
CA THR A 83 0.04 6.47 -5.05
C THR A 83 1.21 7.34 -5.48
N VAL A 84 2.34 7.27 -4.77
CA VAL A 84 3.56 8.00 -5.13
C VAL A 84 4.14 7.47 -6.44
N ASP A 85 4.21 6.14 -6.57
CA ASP A 85 4.69 5.49 -7.79
C ASP A 85 3.81 5.85 -9.00
N LEU A 86 2.47 5.84 -8.85
CA LEU A 86 1.54 6.22 -9.92
C LEU A 86 1.68 7.69 -10.31
N TYR A 87 1.86 8.58 -9.34
CA TYR A 87 2.01 10.00 -9.60
C TYR A 87 3.32 10.32 -10.32
N TRP A 88 4.41 9.59 -10.01
CA TRP A 88 5.70 9.77 -10.67
C TRP A 88 5.70 9.31 -12.13
N ASP A 89 4.97 8.24 -12.45
CA ASP A 89 4.91 7.68 -13.82
C ASP A 89 4.14 8.59 -14.79
N GLU A 90 3.13 9.34 -14.30
CA GLU A 90 2.33 10.27 -15.11
C GLU A 90 3.17 11.49 -15.57
N ASP A 91 4.04 12.01 -14.70
CA ASP A 91 4.89 13.18 -14.99
C ASP A 91 6.00 12.88 -16.03
N GLU A 92 6.62 11.70 -15.97
CA GLU A 92 7.68 11.32 -16.92
C GLU A 92 7.14 11.06 -18.34
N GLY A 93 5.86 10.67 -18.48
CA GLY A 93 5.22 10.42 -19.76
C GLY A 93 4.98 11.70 -20.58
N ASP A 94 4.54 12.77 -19.93
CA ASP A 94 4.23 14.05 -20.57
C ASP A 94 5.50 14.72 -21.14
N ASP A 95 6.62 14.63 -20.41
CA ASP A 95 7.91 15.17 -20.82
C ASP A 95 8.47 14.43 -22.05
N GLU A 96 8.33 13.11 -22.13
CA GLU A 96 8.82 12.32 -23.26
C GLU A 96 8.06 12.65 -24.56
N GLU A 97 6.74 12.86 -24.47
CA GLU A 97 5.92 13.28 -25.61
C GLU A 97 6.31 14.68 -26.10
N ALA A 98 6.52 15.62 -25.19
CA ALA A 98 6.96 16.98 -25.53
C ALA A 98 8.31 16.98 -26.27
N ILE A 99 9.29 16.22 -25.79
CA ILE A 99 10.63 16.12 -26.42
C ILE A 99 10.51 15.51 -27.82
N LYS A 100 9.68 14.48 -27.99
CA LYS A 100 9.49 13.82 -29.28
C LYS A 100 8.89 14.76 -30.33
N ASN A 101 7.90 15.55 -29.95
CA ASN A 101 7.28 16.55 -30.82
C ASN A 101 8.32 17.61 -31.27
N ILE A 102 9.15 18.11 -30.35
CA ILE A 102 10.22 19.08 -30.66
C ILE A 102 11.26 18.49 -31.63
N GLN A 103 11.67 17.22 -31.43
CA GLN A 103 12.60 16.56 -32.34
C GLN A 103 12.02 16.37 -33.74
N GLU A 104 10.74 16.03 -33.84
CA GLU A 104 10.06 15.89 -35.13
C GLU A 104 9.99 17.23 -35.88
N GLU A 105 9.72 18.34 -35.19
CA GLU A 105 9.76 19.69 -35.77
C GLU A 105 11.15 20.07 -36.28
N LEU A 106 12.20 19.89 -35.46
CA LEU A 106 13.59 20.16 -35.87
C LEU A 106 14.03 19.30 -37.06
N SER A 107 13.55 18.07 -37.15
CA SER A 107 13.85 17.17 -38.28
C SER A 107 13.16 17.60 -39.59
N ARG A 108 12.03 18.32 -39.47
CA ARG A 108 11.26 18.85 -40.60
C ARG A 108 11.89 20.12 -41.13
N ASP A 109 12.30 21.02 -40.23
CA ASP A 109 12.96 22.27 -40.57
C ASP A 109 14.33 22.06 -41.23
N ASN A 110 15.10 21.05 -40.79
CA ASN A 110 16.37 20.71 -41.43
C ASN A 110 16.24 20.08 -42.83
N LYS A 111 15.02 19.68 -43.25
CA LYS A 111 14.75 19.11 -44.58
C LYS A 111 14.16 20.13 -45.56
N ALA A 112 13.75 21.31 -45.08
CA ALA A 112 13.24 22.42 -45.89
C ALA A 112 14.40 23.32 -46.36
#